data_AF-A0A6P0RMA3-F1
#
_entry.id   AF-A0A6P0RMA3-F1
#
_cell.length_a   1.000
_cell.length_b   1.000
_cell.length_c   1.000
_cell.angle_alpha   90.00
_cell.angle_beta   90.00
_cell.angle_gamma   90.00
#
_symmetry.space_group_name_H-M   'P 1'
#
loop_
_entity.id
_entity.type
_entity.pdbx_description
1 polymer ?
#
loop_
_entity_poly.entity_id
_entity_poly.type
_entity_poly.pdbx_seq_one_letter_code
_entity_poly.pdbx_strand_id
1 'polypeptide(L)'
;MRGFPGKITNLTWSQLGANNAPLLAASSVEDIAVWKKEADDQDAWNANVLTLHDSKIQALEFHPHSLLLASAADDGWLGLWTKAKQVGQILEGASGGFSCVAWNQNGKQLAAGGQNGELIIWSKPKRRKGFG
;
A
#
# COMPACT_ATOMS: atom_id res chain seq x y z
N MET A 1 9.60 -18.26 4.93
CA MET A 1 8.38 -17.43 4.93
C MET A 1 7.28 -18.19 4.17
N ARG A 2 6.15 -18.50 4.80
CA ARG A 2 4.92 -18.93 4.12
C ARG A 2 3.90 -17.83 4.37
N GLY A 3 3.25 -17.32 3.34
CA GLY A 3 2.26 -16.23 3.49
C GLY A 3 1.06 -16.30 2.58
N PHE A 4 1.12 -17.02 1.46
CA PHE A 4 -0.04 -17.19 0.58
C PHE A 4 -0.16 -18.63 0.07
N PRO A 5 -1.40 -19.15 -0.09
CA PRO A 5 -1.67 -20.38 -0.82
C PRO A 5 -1.68 -20.19 -2.34
N GLY A 6 -1.55 -18.95 -2.84
CA GLY A 6 -1.72 -18.57 -4.24
C GLY A 6 -0.52 -17.85 -4.87
N LYS A 7 -0.66 -17.46 -6.14
CA LYS A 7 0.34 -16.72 -6.90
C LYS A 7 0.57 -15.35 -6.28
N ILE A 8 1.83 -15.00 -6.04
CA ILE A 8 2.23 -13.66 -5.65
C ILE A 8 2.23 -12.77 -6.91
N THR A 9 1.52 -11.65 -6.87
CA THR A 9 1.37 -10.73 -8.01
C THR A 9 2.19 -9.46 -7.87
N ASN A 10 2.35 -8.93 -6.66
CA ASN A 10 3.15 -7.74 -6.39
C ASN A 10 4.05 -7.94 -5.16
N LEU A 11 5.16 -7.20 -5.15
CA LEU A 11 6.12 -7.13 -4.06
C LEU A 11 6.56 -5.67 -3.88
N THR A 12 6.62 -5.18 -2.65
CA THR A 12 7.11 -3.83 -2.34
C THR A 12 7.81 -3.77 -0.99
N TRP A 13 8.88 -2.98 -0.92
CA TRP A 13 9.67 -2.76 0.29
C TRP A 13 9.36 -1.38 0.87
N SER A 14 9.16 -1.31 2.18
CA SER A 14 9.15 -0.03 2.86
C SER A 14 10.56 0.55 2.89
N GLN A 15 10.69 1.83 2.56
CA GLN A 15 11.95 2.55 2.66
C GLN A 15 11.92 3.36 3.97
N LEU A 16 12.35 2.73 5.07
CA LEU A 16 12.62 3.46 6.32
C LEU A 16 14.13 3.62 6.50
N GLY A 17 14.55 4.72 7.13
CA GLY A 17 15.96 4.99 7.42
C GLY A 17 16.63 3.92 8.28
N ALA A 18 17.97 3.97 8.33
CA ALA A 18 18.90 2.93 8.81
C ALA A 18 18.63 2.28 10.20
N ASN A 19 17.73 2.84 11.01
CA ASN A 19 17.45 2.37 12.37
C ASN A 19 16.15 1.55 12.50
N ASN A 20 15.37 1.42 11.42
CA ASN A 20 14.12 0.65 11.45
C ASN A 20 14.21 -0.56 10.52
N ALA A 21 13.80 -1.71 11.02
CA ALA A 21 13.66 -2.92 10.21
C ALA A 21 12.67 -2.65 9.05
N PRO A 22 13.04 -2.97 7.80
CA PRO A 22 12.15 -2.79 6.66
C PRO A 22 10.97 -3.76 6.72
N LEU A 23 9.82 -3.29 6.24
CA LEU A 23 8.67 -4.13 5.94
C LEU A 23 8.72 -4.59 4.48
N LEU A 24 8.42 -5.85 4.25
CA LEU A 24 8.10 -6.38 2.93
C LEU A 24 6.59 -6.57 2.86
N ALA A 25 5.95 -6.05 1.82
CA ALA A 25 4.55 -6.37 1.53
C ALA A 25 4.47 -7.12 0.19
N ALA A 26 3.58 -8.09 0.13
CA ALA A 26 3.27 -8.82 -1.08
C ALA A 26 1.76 -9.01 -1.17
N SER A 27 1.25 -9.12 -2.39
CA SER A 27 -0.17 -9.44 -2.63
C SER A 27 -0.31 -10.82 -3.28
N SER A 28 -1.39 -11.48 -2.93
CA SER A 28 -2.02 -12.56 -3.67
C SER A 28 -3.22 -11.98 -4.45
N VAL A 29 -4.17 -12.81 -4.85
CA VAL A 29 -5.42 -12.40 -5.51
C VAL A 29 -6.09 -11.27 -4.70
N GLU A 30 -6.57 -11.55 -3.49
CA GLU A 30 -7.33 -10.57 -2.67
C GLU A 30 -6.56 -10.12 -1.41
N ASP A 31 -5.64 -10.96 -0.94
CA ASP A 31 -4.94 -10.74 0.33
C ASP A 31 -3.60 -10.05 0.15
N ILE A 32 -3.21 -9.28 1.17
CA ILE A 32 -1.87 -8.71 1.31
C ILE A 32 -1.22 -9.31 2.54
N ALA A 33 0.04 -9.73 2.43
CA ALA A 33 0.85 -10.19 3.54
C ALA A 33 1.99 -9.20 3.72
N VAL A 34 2.20 -8.79 4.97
CA VAL A 34 3.24 -7.86 5.37
C VAL A 34 4.14 -8.54 6.38
N TRP A 35 5.44 -8.62 6.06
CA TRP A 35 6.46 -9.16 6.94
C TRP A 35 7.29 -8.04 7.54
N LYS A 36 7.46 -8.11 8.85
CA LYS A 36 8.40 -7.28 9.60
C LYS A 36 9.60 -8.15 10.01
N LYS A 37 10.81 -7.68 9.71
CA LYS A 37 12.03 -8.31 10.26
C LYS A 37 12.16 -7.95 11.74
N GLU A 38 12.38 -8.94 12.59
CA GLU A 38 12.67 -8.65 13.99
C GLU A 38 14.12 -8.20 14.16
N ALA A 39 14.35 -7.30 15.12
CA ALA A 39 15.68 -6.71 15.35
C ALA A 39 16.65 -7.71 16.01
N ASP A 40 16.11 -8.58 16.87
CA ASP A 40 16.89 -9.44 17.76
C ASP A 40 17.15 -10.85 17.19
N ASP A 41 16.50 -11.19 16.07
CA ASP A 41 16.68 -12.47 15.38
C ASP A 41 16.74 -12.21 13.86
N GLN A 42 17.90 -12.49 13.27
CA GLN A 42 18.15 -12.21 11.86
C GLN A 42 17.30 -13.05 10.91
N ASP A 43 16.75 -14.18 11.39
CA ASP A 43 15.99 -15.14 10.60
C ASP A 43 14.48 -15.12 10.91
N ALA A 44 14.06 -14.40 11.95
CA ALA A 44 12.65 -14.27 12.31
C ALA A 44 11.92 -13.16 11.54
N TRP A 45 10.88 -13.56 10.81
CA TRP A 45 9.94 -12.67 10.14
C TRP A 45 8.54 -12.86 10.69
N ASN A 46 7.94 -11.78 11.19
CA ASN A 46 6.55 -11.78 11.63
C ASN A 46 5.63 -11.32 10.48
N ALA A 47 4.70 -12.20 10.10
CA ALA A 47 3.72 -11.92 9.05
C ALA A 47 2.40 -11.40 9.65
N ASN A 48 1.80 -10.41 9.00
CA ASN A 48 0.39 -10.04 9.20
C ASN A 48 -0.32 -10.05 7.86
N VAL A 49 -1.56 -10.53 7.83
CA VAL A 49 -2.43 -10.48 6.66
C VAL A 49 -3.32 -9.27 6.76
N LEU A 50 -3.45 -8.54 5.65
CA LEU A 50 -4.35 -7.41 5.49
C LEU A 50 -5.44 -7.82 4.50
N THR A 51 -6.69 -7.72 4.94
CA THR A 51 -7.86 -8.10 4.15
C THR A 51 -8.76 -6.88 3.99
N LEU A 52 -9.05 -6.53 2.75
CA LEU A 52 -9.93 -5.42 2.36
C LEU A 52 -10.55 -5.70 1.00
N HIS A 53 -9.72 -6.06 0.02
CA HIS A 53 -10.14 -6.22 -1.36
C HIS A 53 -10.92 -7.52 -1.56
N ASP A 54 -11.99 -7.45 -2.34
CA ASP A 54 -12.81 -8.61 -2.72
C ASP A 54 -12.52 -9.11 -4.14
N SER A 55 -11.54 -8.49 -4.80
CA SER A 55 -11.10 -8.82 -6.14
C SER A 55 -9.59 -8.65 -6.28
N LYS A 56 -9.09 -8.95 -7.47
CA LYS A 56 -7.65 -9.02 -7.74
C LYS A 56 -6.95 -7.69 -7.46
N ILE A 57 -5.95 -7.74 -6.59
CA ILE A 57 -4.99 -6.65 -6.38
C ILE A 57 -4.08 -6.54 -7.59
N GLN A 58 -4.06 -5.35 -8.20
CA GLN A 58 -3.26 -5.04 -9.38
C GLN A 58 -1.96 -4.34 -9.02
N ALA A 59 -1.97 -3.51 -7.98
CA ALA A 59 -0.80 -2.76 -7.58
C ALA A 59 -0.69 -2.58 -6.06
N LEU A 60 0.57 -2.53 -5.60
CA LEU A 60 0.94 -2.44 -4.19
C LEU A 60 2.20 -1.59 -4.06
N GLU A 61 2.16 -0.52 -3.27
CA GLU A 61 3.29 0.42 -3.16
C GLU A 61 3.39 1.07 -1.78
N PHE A 62 4.57 1.00 -1.16
CA PHE A 62 4.87 1.79 0.02
C PHE A 62 5.12 3.26 -0.33
N HIS A 63 4.63 4.14 0.54
CA HIS A 63 5.00 5.54 0.55
C HIS A 63 6.52 5.69 0.80
N PRO A 64 7.23 6.57 0.06
CA PRO A 64 8.70 6.60 0.06
C PRO A 64 9.34 6.97 1.41
N HIS A 65 8.63 7.71 2.27
CA HIS A 65 9.14 8.21 3.55
C HIS A 65 8.35 7.73 4.79
N SER A 66 7.46 6.74 4.64
CA SER A 66 6.62 6.29 5.76
C SER A 66 6.16 4.85 5.60
N LEU A 67 5.61 4.26 6.66
CA LEU A 67 4.98 2.94 6.61
C LEU A 67 3.53 2.98 6.10
N LEU A 68 3.15 3.99 5.33
CA LEU A 68 1.87 4.00 4.62
C LEU A 68 2.00 3.09 3.39
N LEU A 69 1.11 2.12 3.26
CA LEU A 69 1.04 1.24 2.10
C LEU A 69 -0.21 1.56 1.31
N ALA A 70 -0.10 1.65 -0.02
CA ALA A 70 -1.22 1.77 -0.93
C ALA A 70 -1.44 0.44 -1.65
N SER A 71 -2.68 0.00 -1.74
CA SER A 71 -3.12 -1.14 -2.56
C SER A 71 -4.24 -0.72 -3.49
N ALA A 72 -4.23 -1.22 -4.71
CA ALA A 72 -5.20 -0.90 -5.74
C ALA A 72 -5.68 -2.19 -6.41
N ALA A 73 -6.99 -2.35 -6.56
CA ALA A 73 -7.59 -3.61 -7.03
C ALA A 73 -8.74 -3.40 -8.03
N ASP A 74 -9.17 -4.53 -8.61
CA ASP A 74 -10.26 -4.63 -9.59
C ASP A 74 -11.65 -4.35 -9.00
N ASP A 75 -11.76 -4.31 -7.66
CA ASP A 75 -12.99 -3.98 -6.93
C ASP A 75 -13.37 -2.49 -6.99
N GLY A 76 -12.51 -1.67 -7.59
CA GLY A 76 -12.68 -0.23 -7.70
C GLY A 76 -12.25 0.54 -6.46
N TRP A 77 -11.61 -0.13 -5.50
CA TRP A 77 -11.07 0.46 -4.29
C TRP A 77 -9.55 0.60 -4.36
N LEU A 78 -9.08 1.68 -3.76
CA LEU A 78 -7.68 1.88 -3.41
C LEU A 78 -7.57 2.01 -1.89
N GLY A 79 -6.99 1.00 -1.25
CA GLY A 79 -6.78 0.94 0.20
C GLY A 79 -5.50 1.64 0.63
N LEU A 80 -5.61 2.53 1.63
CA LEU A 80 -4.45 3.14 2.30
C LEU A 80 -4.29 2.57 3.70
N TRP A 81 -3.19 1.86 3.93
CA TRP A 81 -2.93 1.12 5.16
C TRP A 81 -1.96 1.87 6.06
N THR A 82 -2.45 2.34 7.20
CA THR A 82 -1.62 3.02 8.19
C THR A 82 -0.68 2.02 8.86
N LYS A 83 0.63 2.32 8.82
CA LYS A 83 1.70 1.46 9.33
C LYS A 83 1.72 0.05 8.70
N ALA A 84 1.10 -0.11 7.53
CA ALA A 84 0.86 -1.40 6.87
C ALA A 84 0.19 -2.43 7.79
N LYS A 85 -0.81 -1.99 8.57
CA LYS A 85 -1.53 -2.84 9.54
C LYS A 85 -3.05 -2.67 9.50
N GLN A 86 -3.53 -1.44 9.35
CA GLN A 86 -4.96 -1.13 9.42
C GLN A 86 -5.35 -0.22 8.28
N VAL A 87 -6.55 -0.40 7.73
CA VAL A 87 -7.13 0.50 6.74
C VAL A 87 -7.32 1.86 7.40
N GLY A 88 -6.61 2.87 6.92
CA GLY A 88 -6.76 4.26 7.34
C GLY A 88 -7.74 5.02 6.45
N GLN A 89 -7.80 4.67 5.16
CA GLN A 89 -8.70 5.28 4.19
C GLN A 89 -8.93 4.33 3.02
N ILE A 90 -10.12 4.42 2.43
CA ILE A 90 -10.46 3.82 1.14
C ILE A 90 -10.70 4.98 0.16
N LEU A 91 -10.09 4.91 -1.01
CA LEU A 91 -10.27 5.87 -2.09
C LEU A 91 -11.01 5.19 -3.23
N GLU A 92 -11.94 5.93 -3.83
CA GLU A 92 -12.76 5.52 -4.95
C GLU A 92 -12.56 6.46 -6.14
N GLY A 93 -13.07 6.06 -7.30
CA GLY A 93 -13.12 6.90 -8.50
C GLY A 93 -12.87 6.16 -9.81
N ALA A 94 -12.46 4.89 -9.76
CA ALA A 94 -12.36 4.01 -10.93
C ALA A 94 -13.27 2.79 -10.71
N SER A 95 -14.55 2.90 -11.10
CA SER A 95 -15.56 1.86 -10.83
C SER A 95 -15.30 0.54 -11.56
N GLY A 96 -14.52 0.57 -12.65
CA GLY A 96 -14.05 -0.63 -13.34
C GLY A 96 -12.80 -1.26 -12.74
N GLY A 97 -12.32 -0.76 -11.59
CA GLY A 97 -11.08 -1.20 -10.98
C GLY A 97 -9.91 -0.27 -11.25
N PHE A 98 -8.94 -0.28 -10.34
CA PHE A 98 -7.66 0.38 -10.51
C PHE A 98 -6.63 -0.59 -11.10
N SER A 99 -5.83 -0.10 -12.05
CA SER A 99 -4.80 -0.89 -12.74
C SER A 99 -3.38 -0.58 -12.27
N CYS A 100 -3.14 0.61 -11.70
CA CYS A 100 -1.82 1.01 -11.21
C CYS A 100 -1.92 2.06 -10.10
N VAL A 101 -0.86 2.15 -9.30
CA VAL A 101 -0.67 3.17 -8.27
C VAL A 101 0.80 3.64 -8.27
N ALA A 102 1.02 4.93 -8.01
CA ALA A 102 2.35 5.55 -7.94
C ALA A 102 2.39 6.69 -6.91
N TRP A 103 3.32 6.62 -5.95
CA TRP A 103 3.69 7.77 -5.12
C TRP A 103 4.69 8.64 -5.86
N ASN A 104 4.55 9.97 -5.72
CA ASN A 104 5.63 10.85 -6.13
C ASN A 104 6.83 10.74 -5.17
N GLN A 105 8.03 11.09 -5.63
CA GLN A 105 9.27 10.92 -4.85
C GLN A 105 9.25 11.61 -3.48
N ASN A 106 8.53 12.73 -3.36
CA ASN A 106 8.41 13.46 -2.10
C ASN A 106 7.26 12.95 -1.18
N GLY A 107 6.47 11.97 -1.64
CA GLY A 107 5.36 11.37 -0.90
C GLY A 107 4.15 12.28 -0.68
N LYS A 108 4.07 13.44 -1.34
CA LYS A 108 2.95 14.38 -1.14
C LYS A 108 1.75 14.06 -2.01
N GLN A 109 1.96 13.29 -3.08
CA GLN A 109 0.92 12.97 -4.05
C GLN A 109 0.91 11.48 -4.35
N LEU A 110 -0.30 10.95 -4.45
CA LEU A 110 -0.60 9.60 -4.91
C LEU A 110 -1.33 9.71 -6.23
N ALA A 111 -0.87 9.01 -7.26
CA ALA A 111 -1.56 8.87 -8.52
C ALA A 111 -2.06 7.43 -8.67
N ALA A 112 -3.24 7.25 -9.26
CA ALA A 112 -3.72 5.93 -9.68
C ALA A 112 -4.41 6.01 -11.03
N GLY A 113 -4.24 4.95 -11.82
CA GLY A 113 -4.92 4.75 -13.10
C GLY A 113 -6.04 3.75 -12.97
N GLY A 114 -7.21 4.05 -13.55
CA GLY A 114 -8.32 3.13 -13.68
C GLY A 114 -8.19 2.22 -14.91
N GLN A 115 -8.95 1.13 -14.95
CA GLN A 115 -8.98 0.23 -16.12
C GLN A 115 -9.60 0.89 -17.36
N ASN A 116 -10.41 1.93 -17.20
CA ASN A 116 -11.12 2.60 -18.31
C ASN A 116 -10.49 3.94 -18.69
N GLY A 117 -9.25 4.20 -18.26
CA GLY A 117 -8.51 5.41 -18.60
C GLY A 117 -8.68 6.57 -17.61
N GLU A 118 -9.33 6.35 -16.46
CA GLU A 118 -9.35 7.31 -15.37
C GLU A 118 -7.93 7.57 -14.85
N LEU A 119 -7.60 8.84 -14.58
CA LEU A 119 -6.36 9.22 -13.90
C LEU A 119 -6.72 10.11 -12.72
N ILE A 120 -6.42 9.63 -11.52
CA ILE A 120 -6.80 10.32 -10.28
C ILE A 120 -5.54 10.62 -9.47
N ILE A 121 -5.46 11.86 -8.97
CA ILE A 121 -4.34 12.33 -8.15
C ILE A 121 -4.88 12.85 -6.83
N TRP A 122 -4.44 12.27 -5.73
CA TRP A 122 -4.72 12.74 -4.38
C TRP A 122 -3.52 13.48 -3.81
N SER A 123 -3.78 14.56 -3.08
CA SER A 123 -2.78 15.33 -2.36
C SER A 123 -3.26 15.54 -0.92
N LYS A 124 -2.34 15.53 0.04
CA LYS A 124 -2.70 15.94 1.41
C LYS A 124 -3.15 17.40 1.41
N PRO A 125 -4.27 17.76 2.05
CA PRO A 125 -4.71 19.14 2.12
C PRO A 125 -3.61 19.99 2.78
N LYS A 126 -3.28 21.13 2.17
CA LYS A 126 -2.38 22.10 2.78
C LYS A 126 -3.03 22.56 4.08
N ARG A 127 -2.40 22.30 5.24
CA ARG A 127 -2.77 22.98 6.48
C ARG A 127 -2.56 24.47 6.25
N ARG A 128 -3.65 25.22 6.03
CA ARG A 128 -3.60 26.69 6.11
C ARG A 128 -3.30 27.01 7.58
N LYS A 129 -2.13 27.58 7.85
CA LYS A 129 -1.89 28.28 9.12
C LYS A 129 -2.89 29.44 9.13
N GLY A 130 -3.99 29.29 9.87
CA GLY A 130 -4.82 30.42 10.25
C GLY A 130 -3.98 31.31 11.16
N PHE A 131 -3.85 32.58 10.80
CA PHE A 131 -3.25 33.62 11.62
C PHE A 131 -4.12 33.80 12.87
N GLY A 132 -3.49 33.73 14.05
CA GLY A 132 -4.00 34.31 15.28
C GLY A 132 -3.20 35.57 15.59
#